data_AF-A0A8H6TMA7-F1
#
_entry.id   AF-A0A8H6TMA7-F1
#
_cell.length_a   1.000
_cell.length_b   1.000
_cell.length_c   1.000
_cell.angle_alpha   90.00
_cell.angle_beta   90.00
_cell.angle_gamma   90.00
#
_symmetry.space_group_name_H-M   'P 1'
#
loop_
_entity.id
_entity.type
_entity.pdbx_description
1 polymer ?
#
loop_
_entity_poly.entity_id
_entity_poly.type
_entity_poly.pdbx_seq_one_letter_code
_entity_poly.pdbx_strand_id
1 'polypeptide(L)'
;MTKKLRTWEDQGWTGVKEQHVLRPLATALRARSGKTTFRVDDADASLAAAQRLANQACNGNQVSNADLTLDEDYHVPGVKLCGTKQKVFYKSIREKKNRKRKPRARTEKRIKQVTADVLRDFDRAVTPEEIWTSTKSKDISYNIPQLDGTTPPLIFLHLLEEHRAVVVIGGKVSVHLPVT
;
A
#
# COMPACT_ATOMS: atom_id res chain seq x y z
N MET A 1 2.82 -12.04 17.16
CA MET A 1 2.16 -10.80 17.65
C MET A 1 2.97 -10.11 18.75
N THR A 2 3.37 -10.82 19.81
CA THR A 2 4.10 -10.32 20.99
C THR A 2 5.30 -9.39 20.71
N LYS A 3 6.14 -9.68 19.71
CA LYS A 3 7.37 -8.91 19.44
C LYS A 3 7.16 -7.59 18.68
N LYS A 4 6.18 -7.53 17.77
CA LYS A 4 6.03 -6.42 16.80
C LYS A 4 4.77 -5.58 17.00
N LEU A 5 3.84 -6.02 17.85
CA LEU A 5 2.55 -5.38 18.04
C LEU A 5 2.66 -3.89 18.35
N ARG A 6 3.46 -3.54 19.37
CA ARG A 6 3.68 -2.14 19.77
C ARG A 6 4.20 -1.28 18.62
N THR A 7 5.16 -1.80 17.86
CA THR A 7 5.73 -1.09 16.71
C THR A 7 4.70 -0.90 15.60
N TRP A 8 3.86 -1.89 15.33
CA TRP A 8 2.80 -1.76 14.33
C TRP A 8 1.77 -0.72 14.72
N GLU A 9 1.40 -0.64 15.99
CA GLU A 9 0.44 0.35 16.50
C GLU A 9 1.01 1.76 16.50
N ASP A 10 2.26 1.94 16.94
CA ASP A 10 2.94 3.23 16.86
C ASP A 10 3.02 3.71 15.39
N GLN A 11 3.18 2.79 14.44
CA GLN A 11 3.21 3.07 13.01
C GLN A 11 1.83 3.11 12.34
N GLY A 12 0.74 3.00 13.11
CA GLY A 12 -0.63 3.02 12.62
C GLY A 12 -0.94 1.93 11.60
N TRP A 13 -0.33 0.75 11.74
CA TRP A 13 -0.46 -0.41 10.86
C TRP A 13 0.03 -0.20 9.41
N THR A 14 0.76 0.89 9.16
CA THR A 14 1.24 1.28 7.83
C THR A 14 2.15 0.20 7.22
N GLY A 15 1.76 -0.32 6.06
CA GLY A 15 2.51 -1.34 5.33
C GLY A 15 2.64 -2.71 6.01
N VAL A 16 1.77 -3.02 6.98
CA VAL A 16 1.67 -4.35 7.60
C VAL A 16 0.80 -5.24 6.69
N LYS A 17 1.31 -6.43 6.34
CA LYS A 17 0.53 -7.44 5.60
C LYS A 17 -0.63 -7.95 6.47
N GLU A 18 -1.78 -8.19 5.87
CA GLU A 18 -2.99 -8.66 6.58
C GLU A 18 -3.42 -7.78 7.76
N GLN A 19 -3.17 -6.46 7.70
CA GLN A 19 -3.57 -5.52 8.75
C GLN A 19 -5.06 -5.58 9.09
N HIS A 20 -5.90 -6.00 8.13
CA HIS A 20 -7.34 -6.09 8.31
C HIS A 20 -7.77 -7.23 9.25
N VAL A 21 -6.95 -8.27 9.42
CA VAL A 21 -7.18 -9.35 10.40
C VAL A 21 -6.44 -9.07 11.70
N LEU A 22 -5.19 -8.62 11.60
CA LEU A 22 -4.33 -8.42 12.77
C LEU A 22 -4.80 -7.29 13.69
N ARG A 23 -5.41 -6.24 13.12
CA ARG A 23 -5.89 -5.09 13.89
C ARG A 23 -7.14 -5.43 14.72
N PRO A 24 -8.18 -6.11 14.18
CA PRO A 24 -9.27 -6.65 15.00
C PRO A 24 -8.78 -7.62 16.06
N LEU A 25 -7.86 -8.52 15.70
CA LEU A 25 -7.26 -9.44 16.67
C LEU A 25 -6.57 -8.71 17.83
N ALA A 26 -5.80 -7.66 17.54
CA ALA A 26 -5.14 -6.85 18.59
C ALA A 26 -6.14 -6.16 19.51
N THR A 27 -7.23 -5.68 18.92
CA THR A 27 -8.31 -4.99 19.63
C THR A 27 -9.06 -5.96 20.53
N ALA A 28 -9.43 -7.14 20.02
CA ALA A 28 -10.07 -8.21 20.79
C ALA A 28 -9.19 -8.71 21.96
N LEU A 29 -7.88 -8.81 21.74
CA LEU A 29 -6.94 -9.19 22.80
C LEU A 29 -6.84 -8.13 23.91
N ARG A 30 -7.01 -6.85 23.58
CA ARG A 30 -7.05 -5.75 24.57
C ARG A 30 -8.36 -5.69 25.33
N ALA A 31 -9.47 -5.93 24.66
CA ALA A 31 -10.80 -5.95 25.27
C ALA A 31 -10.92 -7.06 26.33
N ARG A 32 -10.08 -8.11 26.22
CA ARG A 32 -10.05 -9.20 27.20
C ARG A 32 -9.46 -8.73 28.53
N SER A 33 -10.23 -8.85 29.61
CA SER A 33 -9.80 -8.52 30.98
C SER A 33 -8.74 -9.46 31.56
N GLY A 34 -8.64 -10.69 31.04
CA GLY A 34 -7.72 -11.72 31.53
C GLY A 34 -6.32 -11.65 30.92
N LYS A 35 -5.30 -11.98 31.73
CA LYS A 35 -3.91 -12.13 31.24
C LYS A 35 -3.86 -13.23 30.18
N THR A 36 -3.49 -12.85 28.95
CA THR A 36 -3.36 -13.77 27.83
C THR A 36 -1.89 -14.13 27.60
N THR A 37 -1.58 -15.41 27.53
CA THR A 37 -0.25 -15.94 27.19
C THR A 37 -0.32 -16.67 25.86
N PHE A 38 0.73 -16.53 25.05
CA PHE A 38 0.88 -17.29 23.82
C PHE A 38 1.92 -18.37 24.05
N ARG A 39 1.56 -19.63 23.77
CA ARG A 39 2.49 -20.76 23.73
C ARG A 39 2.63 -21.22 22.27
N VAL A 40 3.85 -21.55 21.87
CA VAL A 40 4.13 -22.22 20.60
C VAL A 40 4.55 -23.63 20.98
N ASP A 41 3.79 -24.61 20.51
CA ASP A 41 4.05 -26.02 20.77
C ASP A 41 4.37 -26.72 19.46
N ASP A 42 5.34 -27.63 19.50
CA ASP A 42 5.83 -28.33 18.31
C ASP A 42 5.16 -29.69 18.10
N ALA A 43 4.64 -30.32 19.16
CA ALA A 43 3.99 -31.63 19.09
C ALA A 43 3.07 -31.88 20.30
N ASP A 44 1.84 -31.37 20.24
CA ASP A 44 0.80 -31.64 21.24
C ASP A 44 -0.45 -32.24 20.55
N ALA A 45 -1.13 -33.16 21.23
CA ALA A 45 -2.39 -33.73 20.77
C ALA A 45 -3.47 -32.65 20.56
N SER A 46 -3.43 -31.58 21.37
CA SER A 46 -4.29 -30.40 21.23
C SER A 46 -4.04 -29.65 19.90
N LEU A 47 -2.77 -29.50 19.50
CA LEU A 47 -2.38 -28.89 18.23
C LEU A 47 -2.84 -29.74 17.04
N ALA A 48 -2.66 -31.06 17.11
CA ALA A 48 -3.12 -31.97 16.06
C ALA A 48 -4.64 -31.90 15.85
N ALA A 49 -5.41 -31.82 16.94
CA ALA A 49 -6.86 -31.65 16.88
C ALA A 49 -7.25 -30.30 16.23
N ALA A 50 -6.59 -29.21 16.62
CA ALA A 50 -6.82 -27.89 16.04
C ALA A 50 -6.47 -27.84 14.54
N GLN A 51 -5.35 -28.44 14.13
CA GLN A 51 -4.96 -28.56 12.72
C GLN A 51 -5.98 -29.36 11.92
N ARG A 52 -6.52 -30.46 12.48
CA ARG A 52 -7.57 -31.24 11.84
C ARG A 52 -8.83 -30.40 11.59
N LEU A 53 -9.26 -29.64 12.60
CA LEU A 53 -10.43 -28.74 12.47
C LEU A 53 -10.19 -27.63 11.44
N ALA A 54 -8.98 -27.04 11.42
CA ALA A 54 -8.62 -26.03 10.42
C ALA A 54 -8.66 -26.61 9.00
N ASN A 55 -8.11 -27.81 8.79
CA ASN A 55 -8.14 -28.48 7.48
C ASN A 55 -9.58 -28.82 7.06
N GLN A 56 -10.42 -29.26 7.99
CA GLN A 56 -11.84 -29.50 7.72
C GLN A 56 -12.55 -28.20 7.32
N ALA A 57 -12.27 -27.09 8.00
CA ALA A 57 -12.84 -25.79 7.65
C ALA A 57 -12.36 -25.29 6.27
N CYS A 58 -11.09 -25.52 5.91
CA CYS A 58 -10.57 -25.17 4.58
C CYS A 58 -11.23 -25.98 3.45
N ASN A 59 -11.54 -27.26 3.71
CA ASN A 59 -12.14 -28.17 2.72
C ASN A 59 -13.68 -28.10 2.72
N GLY A 60 -14.28 -27.51 3.74
CA GLY A 60 -15.72 -27.31 3.84
C GLY A 60 -16.18 -26.21 2.89
N ASN A 61 -17.32 -26.42 2.24
CA ASN A 61 -17.89 -25.44 1.30
C ASN A 61 -18.60 -24.26 2.00
N GLN A 62 -18.44 -24.13 3.32
CA GLN A 62 -19.14 -23.15 4.14
C GLN A 62 -18.17 -22.03 4.50
N VAL A 63 -18.35 -20.86 3.88
CA VAL A 63 -17.57 -19.66 4.19
C VAL A 63 -17.96 -19.18 5.58
N SER A 64 -17.05 -19.36 6.55
CA SER A 64 -17.21 -18.77 7.87
C SER A 64 -16.87 -17.28 7.80
N ASN A 65 -17.87 -16.42 7.94
CA ASN A 65 -17.64 -14.98 8.07
C ASN A 65 -17.16 -14.69 9.49
N ALA A 66 -15.84 -14.56 9.65
CA ALA A 66 -15.28 -14.06 10.90
C ALA A 66 -15.70 -12.60 11.08
N ASP A 67 -16.23 -12.28 12.27
CA ASP A 67 -16.49 -10.89 12.62
C ASP A 67 -15.16 -10.15 12.82
N LEU A 68 -14.91 -9.19 11.93
CA LEU A 68 -13.71 -8.33 11.94
C LEU A 68 -14.03 -6.91 12.41
N THR A 69 -15.16 -6.74 13.10
CA THR A 69 -15.55 -5.45 13.66
C THR A 69 -14.53 -4.99 14.70
N LEU A 70 -14.16 -3.71 14.63
CA LEU A 70 -13.23 -3.09 15.55
C LEU A 70 -14.01 -2.44 16.68
N ASP A 71 -13.71 -2.83 17.91
CA ASP A 71 -14.14 -2.08 19.08
C ASP A 71 -13.36 -0.75 19.13
N GLU A 72 -14.07 0.37 19.03
CA GLU A 72 -13.48 1.70 18.93
C GLU A 72 -12.75 2.09 20.23
N ASP A 73 -13.17 1.56 21.38
CA ASP A 73 -12.61 1.91 22.70
C ASP A 73 -11.18 1.37 22.88
N TYR A 74 -10.88 0.23 22.28
CA TYR A 74 -9.56 -0.42 22.34
C TYR A 74 -8.72 -0.18 21.08
N HIS A 75 -9.28 0.54 20.10
CA HIS A 75 -8.64 0.82 18.85
C HIS A 75 -7.78 2.09 18.94
N VAL A 76 -6.48 1.98 18.61
CA VAL A 76 -5.57 3.13 18.52
C VAL A 76 -5.55 3.66 17.08
N PRO A 77 -6.18 4.81 16.78
CA PRO A 77 -6.24 5.33 15.42
C PRO A 77 -4.97 6.05 15.00
N GLY A 78 -4.56 5.82 13.76
CA GLY A 78 -3.51 6.60 13.09
C GLY A 78 -2.10 6.26 13.54
N VAL A 79 -1.15 7.12 13.14
CA VAL A 79 0.28 6.96 13.40
C VAL A 79 0.67 7.86 14.57
N LYS A 80 1.39 7.32 15.54
CA LYS A 80 1.88 8.09 16.68
C LYS A 80 2.86 9.17 16.23
N LEU A 81 2.57 10.44 16.54
CA LEU A 81 3.41 11.60 16.20
C LEU A 81 4.78 11.56 16.87
N CYS A 82 4.81 11.25 18.16
CA CYS A 82 6.03 11.26 18.97
C CYS A 82 6.92 10.03 18.67
N GLY A 83 8.19 10.27 18.34
CA GLY A 83 9.20 9.22 18.16
C GLY A 83 9.15 8.48 16.81
N THR A 84 8.25 8.86 15.91
CA THR A 84 8.10 8.24 14.59
C THR A 84 8.89 8.98 13.52
N LYS A 85 9.46 8.23 12.57
CA LYS A 85 10.22 8.80 11.44
C LYS A 85 9.29 9.41 10.39
N GLN A 86 9.68 10.55 9.81
CA GLN A 86 8.96 11.20 8.70
C GLN A 86 8.60 10.25 7.56
N LYS A 87 9.49 9.30 7.24
CA LYS A 87 9.24 8.25 6.23
C LYS A 87 7.96 7.44 6.50
N VAL A 88 7.66 7.14 7.77
CA VAL A 88 6.45 6.39 8.15
C VAL A 88 5.21 7.27 7.95
N PHE A 89 5.25 8.53 8.36
CA PHE A 89 4.14 9.47 8.11
C PHE A 89 3.84 9.60 6.64
N TYR A 90 4.87 9.88 5.83
CA TYR A 90 4.70 10.01 4.39
C TYR A 90 4.11 8.75 3.77
N LYS A 91 4.60 7.57 4.18
CA LYS A 91 4.07 6.28 3.72
C LYS A 91 2.59 6.12 4.11
N SER A 92 2.21 6.43 5.35
CA SER A 92 0.82 6.32 5.82
C SER A 92 -0.14 7.22 5.05
N ILE A 93 0.27 8.47 4.77
CA ILE A 93 -0.52 9.41 3.97
C ILE A 93 -0.66 8.91 2.55
N ARG A 94 0.43 8.40 1.96
CA ARG A 94 0.43 7.87 0.60
C ARG A 94 -0.47 6.63 0.49
N GLU A 95 -0.43 5.72 1.45
CA GLU A 95 -1.33 4.56 1.51
C GLU A 95 -2.80 5.00 1.62
N LYS A 96 -3.11 5.96 2.51
CA LYS A 96 -4.47 6.51 2.66
C LYS A 96 -4.96 7.17 1.37
N LYS A 97 -4.10 7.93 0.68
CA LYS A 97 -4.43 8.55 -0.62
C LYS A 97 -4.61 7.50 -1.71
N ASN A 98 -3.73 6.50 -1.78
CA ASN A 98 -3.82 5.42 -2.76
C ASN A 98 -5.11 4.61 -2.58
N ARG A 99 -5.54 4.32 -1.35
CA ARG A 99 -6.81 3.61 -1.10
C ARG A 99 -8.03 4.38 -1.59
N LYS A 100 -7.99 5.71 -1.55
CA LYS A 100 -9.05 6.59 -2.09
C LYS A 100 -8.94 6.79 -3.59
N ARG A 101 -7.81 6.44 -4.21
CA ARG A 101 -7.55 6.69 -5.62
C ARG A 101 -8.29 5.64 -6.44
N LYS A 102 -9.25 6.09 -7.25
CA LYS A 102 -9.89 5.23 -8.24
C LYS A 102 -8.84 4.77 -9.26
N PRO A 103 -8.77 3.47 -9.57
CA PRO A 103 -7.89 2.99 -10.62
C PRO A 103 -8.33 3.56 -11.97
N ARG A 104 -7.36 3.79 -12.86
CA ARG A 104 -7.65 4.29 -14.20
C ARG A 104 -8.09 3.11 -15.08
N ALA A 105 -9.33 3.14 -15.58
CA ALA A 105 -9.92 2.05 -16.36
C ALA A 105 -9.04 1.57 -17.52
N ARG A 106 -8.41 2.50 -18.27
CA ARG A 106 -7.49 2.17 -19.37
C ARG A 106 -6.25 1.41 -18.88
N THR A 107 -5.72 1.78 -17.72
CA THR A 107 -4.55 1.12 -17.13
C THR A 107 -4.89 -0.29 -16.69
N GLU A 108 -6.04 -0.50 -16.04
CA GLU A 108 -6.48 -1.84 -15.65
C GLU A 108 -6.72 -2.75 -16.85
N LYS A 109 -7.37 -2.24 -17.91
CA LYS A 109 -7.59 -3.00 -19.14
C LYS A 109 -6.25 -3.46 -19.74
N ARG A 110 -5.26 -2.56 -19.80
CA ARG A 110 -3.92 -2.90 -20.31
C ARG A 110 -3.20 -3.91 -19.43
N ILE A 111 -3.23 -3.76 -18.11
CA ILE A 111 -2.62 -4.73 -17.19
C ILE A 111 -3.26 -6.10 -17.39
N LYS A 112 -4.60 -6.19 -17.48
CA LYS A 112 -5.32 -7.45 -17.72
C LYS A 112 -4.94 -8.10 -19.06
N GLN A 113 -4.82 -7.30 -20.11
CA GLN A 113 -4.37 -7.78 -21.42
C GLN A 113 -2.96 -8.36 -21.34
N VAL A 114 -2.01 -7.61 -20.79
CA VAL A 114 -0.62 -8.06 -20.63
C VAL A 114 -0.54 -9.32 -19.77
N THR A 115 -1.28 -9.41 -18.65
CA THR A 115 -1.30 -10.62 -17.84
C THR A 115 -1.87 -11.82 -18.60
N ALA A 116 -2.88 -11.63 -19.44
CA ALA A 116 -3.49 -12.70 -20.24
C ALA A 116 -2.55 -13.15 -21.36
N ASP A 117 -1.88 -12.21 -22.04
CA ASP A 117 -0.91 -12.52 -23.09
C ASP A 117 0.30 -13.27 -22.52
N VAL A 118 0.84 -12.84 -21.38
CA VAL A 118 1.98 -13.53 -20.74
C VAL A 118 1.59 -14.93 -20.26
N LEU A 119 0.38 -15.09 -19.71
CA LEU A 119 -0.10 -16.41 -19.32
C LEU A 119 -0.28 -17.32 -20.54
N ARG A 120 -0.80 -16.80 -21.66
CA ARG A 120 -0.97 -17.56 -22.90
C ARG A 120 0.37 -17.99 -23.49
N ASP A 121 1.34 -17.08 -23.53
CA ASP A 121 2.58 -17.29 -24.29
C ASP A 121 3.67 -18.01 -23.46
N PHE A 122 3.64 -17.87 -22.13
CA PHE A 122 4.69 -18.39 -21.22
C PHE A 122 4.17 -19.28 -20.09
N ASP A 123 2.85 -19.52 -20.00
CA ASP A 123 2.19 -20.27 -18.92
C ASP A 123 2.59 -19.82 -17.51
N ARG A 124 2.89 -18.50 -17.38
CA ARG A 124 3.33 -17.88 -16.13
C ARG A 124 2.34 -16.81 -15.69
N ALA A 125 1.88 -16.93 -14.45
CA ALA A 125 1.15 -15.85 -13.78
C ALA A 125 2.12 -14.72 -13.39
N VAL A 126 1.82 -13.49 -13.81
CA VAL A 126 2.63 -12.30 -13.50
C VAL A 126 1.78 -11.28 -12.76
N THR A 127 2.37 -10.68 -11.73
CA THR A 127 1.74 -9.63 -10.93
C THR A 127 1.83 -8.27 -11.60
N PRO A 128 0.87 -7.35 -11.36
CA PRO A 128 0.96 -5.97 -11.87
C PRO A 128 2.28 -5.28 -11.50
N GLU A 129 2.82 -5.55 -10.30
CA GLU A 129 4.09 -5.02 -9.81
C GLU A 129 5.28 -5.48 -10.66
N GLU A 130 5.31 -6.76 -11.05
CA GLU A 130 6.34 -7.31 -11.95
C GLU A 130 6.25 -6.67 -13.33
N ILE A 131 5.04 -6.46 -13.87
CA ILE A 131 4.84 -5.76 -15.15
C ILE A 131 5.42 -4.34 -15.09
N TRP A 132 5.15 -3.59 -14.02
CA TRP A 132 5.72 -2.25 -13.87
C TRP A 132 7.23 -2.27 -13.65
N THR A 133 7.76 -3.30 -13.02
CA THR A 133 9.21 -3.43 -12.79
C THR A 133 9.92 -3.81 -14.09
N SER A 134 9.33 -4.66 -14.93
CA SER A 134 9.90 -5.05 -16.22
C SER A 134 9.97 -3.88 -17.20
N THR A 135 9.04 -2.92 -17.16
CA THR A 135 9.13 -1.69 -17.97
C THR A 135 10.34 -0.81 -17.66
N LYS A 136 11.04 -1.07 -16.55
CA LYS A 136 12.26 -0.38 -16.15
C LYS A 136 13.53 -1.21 -16.35
N SER A 137 13.43 -2.36 -17.03
CA SER A 137 14.61 -3.16 -17.35
C SER A 137 15.54 -2.38 -18.30
N LYS A 138 16.84 -2.65 -18.20
CA LYS A 138 17.85 -2.01 -19.04
C LYS A 138 17.70 -2.39 -20.53
N ASP A 139 17.04 -3.52 -20.79
CA ASP A 139 16.83 -4.07 -22.12
C ASP A 139 15.76 -3.31 -22.92
N ILE A 140 14.95 -2.48 -22.24
CA ILE A 140 14.02 -1.57 -22.89
C ILE A 140 14.75 -0.23 -23.09
N SER A 141 15.28 -0.04 -24.29
CA SER A 141 15.84 1.24 -24.70
C SER A 141 14.72 2.27 -24.81
N TYR A 142 14.77 3.31 -23.97
CA TYR A 142 13.97 4.49 -24.21
C TYR A 142 14.52 5.16 -25.47
N ASN A 143 13.75 5.11 -26.55
CA ASN A 143 14.00 5.99 -27.69
C ASN A 143 13.60 7.40 -27.25
N ILE A 144 14.49 8.05 -26.49
CA ILE A 144 14.37 9.47 -26.19
C ILE A 144 14.65 10.16 -27.53
N PRO A 145 13.69 10.90 -28.10
CA PRO A 145 13.99 11.76 -29.23
C PRO A 145 15.16 12.63 -28.79
N GLN A 146 16.31 12.49 -29.45
CA GLN A 146 17.39 13.43 -29.26
C GLN A 146 16.80 14.79 -29.60
N LEU A 147 16.66 15.65 -28.60
CA LEU A 147 16.40 17.06 -28.80
C LEU A 147 17.67 17.61 -29.45
N ASP A 148 17.76 17.46 -30.76
CA ASP A 148 18.59 18.31 -31.58
C ASP A 148 18.16 19.74 -31.25
N GLY A 149 19.13 20.60 -30.90
CA GLY A 149 18.91 21.94 -30.35
C GLY A 149 18.15 22.93 -31.26
N THR A 150 17.49 22.41 -32.29
CA THR A 150 16.69 23.09 -33.32
C THR A 150 15.19 23.09 -33.00
N THR A 151 14.69 22.25 -32.09
CA THR A 151 13.28 22.32 -31.66
C THR A 151 13.14 23.00 -30.29
N PRO A 152 12.57 24.21 -30.20
CA PRO A 152 12.21 24.77 -28.90
C PRO A 152 11.18 23.82 -28.25
N PRO A 153 11.27 23.60 -26.93
CA PRO A 153 10.33 22.73 -26.25
C PRO A 153 8.94 23.36 -26.38
N LEU A 154 8.09 22.73 -27.19
CA LEU A 154 6.64 22.93 -27.11
C LEU A 154 6.19 22.34 -25.76
N ILE A 155 6.48 23.08 -24.70
CA ILE A 155 5.74 22.99 -23.45
C ILE A 155 4.31 23.32 -23.84
N PHE A 156 3.48 22.28 -23.81
CA PHE A 156 2.03 22.31 -23.87
C PHE A 156 1.48 23.46 -23.00
N LEU A 157 1.36 24.65 -23.60
CA LEU A 157 0.55 25.76 -23.13
C LEU A 157 -0.88 25.50 -23.59
N HIS A 158 -1.51 24.52 -22.96
CA HIS A 158 -2.96 24.34 -23.03
C HIS A 158 -3.45 23.58 -21.81
N LEU A 159 -3.48 24.27 -20.66
CA LEU A 159 -4.64 24.27 -19.78
C LEU A 159 -4.47 25.29 -18.65
N LEU A 160 -5.43 26.22 -18.60
CA LEU A 160 -5.93 26.97 -17.44
C LEU A 160 -5.15 28.22 -17.01
N GLU A 161 -5.53 29.31 -17.67
CA GLU A 161 -6.09 30.49 -17.01
C GLU A 161 -6.73 30.18 -15.64
N GLU A 162 -6.58 31.13 -14.73
CA GLU A 162 -7.16 31.21 -13.38
C GLU A 162 -6.32 30.60 -12.23
N HIS A 163 -5.52 31.52 -11.66
CA HIS A 163 -4.90 31.55 -10.34
C HIS A 163 -3.47 30.97 -10.17
N ARG A 164 -2.53 31.93 -10.27
CA ARG A 164 -1.24 32.05 -9.56
C ARG A 164 -0.19 30.97 -9.85
N ALA A 165 0.60 31.19 -10.89
CA ALA A 165 1.88 30.50 -11.09
C ALA A 165 3.04 31.27 -10.42
N VAL A 166 3.79 30.58 -9.57
CA VAL A 166 5.15 30.95 -9.16
C VAL A 166 6.11 30.20 -10.08
N VAL A 167 6.94 30.93 -10.81
CA VAL A 167 7.98 30.37 -11.68
C VAL A 167 9.28 30.30 -10.88
N VAL A 168 9.87 29.11 -10.78
CA VAL A 168 11.20 28.90 -10.19
C VAL A 168 12.14 28.45 -11.30
N ILE A 169 13.10 29.30 -11.64
CA ILE A 169 14.21 28.97 -12.53
C ILE A 169 15.51 29.33 -11.79
N GLY A 170 16.44 28.38 -11.67
CA GLY A 170 17.82 28.69 -11.29
C GLY A 170 18.08 29.16 -9.87
N GLY A 171 17.39 28.61 -8.86
CA GLY A 171 17.86 28.67 -7.47
C GLY A 171 17.87 30.04 -6.77
N LYS A 172 17.23 31.07 -7.32
CA LYS A 172 16.94 32.33 -6.62
C LYS A 172 15.45 32.65 -6.71
N VAL A 173 14.81 32.74 -5.54
CA VAL A 173 13.43 33.21 -5.40
C VAL A 173 13.48 34.73 -5.22
N SER A 174 13.05 35.49 -6.21
CA SER A 174 12.80 36.93 -6.07
C SER A 174 11.29 37.15 -6.05
N VAL A 175 10.77 37.58 -4.91
CA VAL A 175 9.37 38.00 -4.75
C VAL A 175 9.32 39.50 -5.03
N HIS A 176 8.64 39.90 -6.10
CA HIS A 176 8.24 41.29 -6.30
C HIS A 176 6.83 41.47 -5.74
N LEU A 177 6.72 42.25 -4.65
CA LEU A 177 5.45 42.77 -4.16
C LEU A 177 5.20 44.12 -4.85
N PRO A 178 4.00 44.38 -5.39
CA PRO A 178 3.65 45.71 -5.87
C PRO A 178 3.49 46.67 -4.69
N VAL A 179 4.19 47.79 -4.77
CA VAL A 179 3.96 48.99 -3.95
C VAL A 179 2.62 49.60 -4.41
N THR A 180 1.74 49.87 -3.44
CA THR A 180 0.48 50.63 -3.61
C THR A 180 0.72 52.05 -4.10
#